data_AF-A0A251U7H9-F1
#
_entry.id   AF-A0A251U7H9-F1
#
_cell.length_a   1.000
_cell.length_b   1.000
_cell.length_c   1.000
_cell.angle_alpha   90.00
_cell.angle_beta   90.00
_cell.angle_gamma   90.00
#
_symmetry.space_group_name_H-M   'P 1'
#
loop_
_entity.id
_entity.type
_entity.pdbx_description
1 polymer ?
#
loop_
_entity_poly.entity_id
_entity_poly.type
_entity_poly.pdbx_seq_one_letter_code
_entity_poly.pdbx_strand_id
1 'polypeptide(L)'
;MDLPGGKIAYTIDMKFLPGSSEERVKCYRVLDEDGYPISSDMLEYMSKELALRVYSGMVTLNTMDKFFYEAQRQGRLSFYLTSFGEEAINLASAAALSFDDIYREPGVLLWRGFTMQEFANQCFGNNIGHGKGRQMPIHYGSKKLNYITISSPLATQLPQAVGMAYSLKMDKKDACVVAFFGDGTTSEGDFHAALNFAAVMDAPVVFICRNNGWAISTQVTEQFRSDGVVVKGQAYGIPSIRVDGNDALAVYNVVRSARETAINEQRPILIEAMTYRVSHHSTSDDSTKYRSKDVIEYWNTVHSPITRLRNWVERKGWWSDKEESELRIHTMKQVKHAIDEAEKEEMPLLRDMFTDVYDDLPSNLMEQETLVRETIQRHPKDFPKDMPL
;
A
#
# COMPACT_ATOMS: atom_id res chain seq x y z
N MET A 1 -11.65 43.27 -5.89
CA MET A 1 -12.71 43.16 -4.88
C MET A 1 -12.16 42.41 -3.70
N ASP A 2 -12.25 42.98 -2.50
CA ASP A 2 -11.85 42.31 -1.28
C ASP A 2 -13.07 41.53 -0.76
N LEU A 3 -13.01 40.21 -0.86
CA LEU A 3 -14.03 39.30 -0.34
C LEU A 3 -13.48 38.57 0.89
N PRO A 4 -14.33 37.97 1.73
CA PRO A 4 -13.89 37.21 2.91
C PRO A 4 -12.88 36.07 2.61
N GLY A 5 -12.76 35.63 1.35
CA GLY A 5 -11.78 34.62 0.90
C GLY A 5 -10.53 35.17 0.20
N GLY A 6 -10.35 36.50 0.16
CA GLY A 6 -9.18 37.14 -0.44
C GLY A 6 -9.51 38.19 -1.50
N LYS A 7 -8.45 38.82 -2.03
CA LYS A 7 -8.55 39.86 -3.05
C LYS A 7 -8.62 39.25 -4.45
N ILE A 8 -9.70 39.53 -5.17
CA ILE A 8 -9.95 39.02 -6.53
C ILE A 8 -9.95 40.18 -7.53
N ALA A 9 -9.29 40.01 -8.68
CA ALA A 9 -9.32 40.97 -9.79
C ALA A 9 -10.61 40.80 -10.62
N TYR A 10 -11.17 41.92 -11.11
CA TYR A 10 -12.28 41.87 -12.08
C TYR A 10 -11.73 41.64 -13.50
N THR A 11 -12.52 40.97 -14.35
CA THR A 11 -12.27 40.87 -15.80
C THR A 11 -13.57 41.14 -16.55
N ILE A 12 -13.47 41.76 -17.73
CA ILE A 12 -14.60 41.92 -18.67
C ILE A 12 -14.69 40.76 -19.67
N ASP A 13 -13.65 39.92 -19.73
CA ASP A 13 -13.60 38.77 -20.62
C ASP A 13 -14.44 37.62 -20.03
N MET A 14 -15.52 37.26 -20.73
CA MET A 14 -16.28 36.05 -20.40
C MET A 14 -15.53 34.81 -20.91
N LYS A 15 -14.62 34.28 -20.08
CA LYS A 15 -13.81 33.09 -20.37
C LYS A 15 -13.97 32.07 -19.25
N PHE A 16 -14.40 30.85 -19.59
CA PHE A 16 -14.34 29.72 -18.66
C PHE A 16 -12.90 29.25 -18.50
N LEU A 17 -12.52 28.86 -17.29
CA LEU A 17 -11.26 28.14 -17.08
C LEU A 17 -11.36 26.77 -17.78
N PRO A 18 -10.32 26.33 -18.50
CA PRO A 18 -10.35 25.01 -19.14
C PRO A 18 -10.36 23.91 -18.07
N GLY A 19 -10.99 22.77 -18.39
CA GLY A 19 -11.05 21.62 -17.47
C GLY A 19 -9.70 20.94 -17.23
N SER A 20 -8.70 21.23 -18.07
CA SER A 20 -7.30 20.81 -17.92
C SER A 20 -6.37 21.85 -18.52
N SER A 21 -5.12 21.89 -18.06
CA SER A 21 -4.05 22.64 -18.73
C SER A 21 -3.72 22.03 -20.10
N GLU A 22 -3.12 22.83 -20.99
CA GLU A 22 -2.61 22.35 -22.29
C GLU A 22 -1.44 21.36 -22.08
N GLU A 23 -0.56 21.65 -21.12
CA GLU A 23 0.53 20.77 -20.73
C GLU A 23 0.13 19.95 -19.49
N ARG A 24 0.38 18.64 -19.53
CA ARG A 24 0.21 17.77 -18.37
C ARG A 24 1.34 17.96 -17.35
N VAL A 25 1.04 17.73 -16.08
CA VAL A 25 2.02 17.72 -14.99
C VAL A 25 3.10 16.67 -15.29
N LYS A 26 4.35 17.14 -15.26
CA LYS A 26 5.53 16.30 -15.53
C LYS A 26 5.69 15.23 -14.47
N CYS A 27 6.20 14.07 -14.89
CA CYS A 27 6.50 12.94 -14.02
C CYS A 27 7.96 13.02 -13.56
N TYR A 28 8.21 13.15 -12.26
CA TYR A 28 9.57 13.14 -11.71
C TYR A 28 10.19 11.75 -11.84
N ARG A 29 11.39 11.68 -12.40
CA ARG A 29 12.14 10.45 -12.67
C ARG A 29 13.62 10.70 -12.42
N VAL A 30 14.33 9.66 -12.00
CA VAL A 30 15.75 9.67 -11.63
C VAL A 30 16.53 8.70 -12.53
N LEU A 31 16.04 7.49 -12.72
CA LEU A 31 16.60 6.49 -13.61
C LEU A 31 15.77 6.34 -14.90
N ASP A 32 16.45 6.12 -16.01
CA ASP A 32 15.81 5.58 -17.20
C ASP A 32 15.50 4.08 -17.05
N GLU A 33 14.82 3.52 -18.05
CA GLU A 33 14.34 2.15 -18.13
C GLU A 33 15.48 1.12 -17.97
N ASP A 34 16.68 1.45 -18.42
CA ASP A 34 17.88 0.60 -18.35
C ASP A 34 18.69 0.79 -17.06
N GLY A 35 18.18 1.61 -16.13
CA GLY A 35 18.79 1.90 -14.85
C GLY A 35 19.93 2.92 -14.91
N TYR A 36 20.03 3.72 -15.97
CA TYR A 36 20.99 4.82 -16.03
C TYR A 36 20.43 6.10 -15.40
N PRO A 37 21.26 6.88 -14.70
CA PRO A 37 20.94 8.26 -14.32
C PRO A 37 20.55 9.12 -15.52
N ILE A 38 19.41 9.82 -15.44
CA ILE A 38 18.95 10.74 -16.50
C ILE A 38 19.78 12.03 -16.53
N SER A 39 20.37 12.40 -15.40
CA SER A 39 21.21 13.59 -15.24
C SER A 39 22.51 13.23 -14.51
N SER A 40 23.59 13.99 -14.72
CA SER A 40 24.81 13.88 -13.91
C SER A 40 24.65 14.51 -12.53
N ASP A 41 23.72 15.47 -12.37
CA ASP A 41 23.52 16.26 -11.15
C ASP A 41 22.50 15.59 -10.20
N MET A 42 22.42 14.25 -10.24
CA MET A 42 21.42 13.52 -9.49
C MET A 42 21.68 13.63 -8.00
N LEU A 43 20.59 13.86 -7.26
CA LEU A 43 20.59 13.73 -5.82
C LEU A 43 20.58 12.22 -5.47
N GLU A 44 21.77 11.65 -5.33
CA GLU A 44 21.96 10.25 -4.90
C GLU A 44 21.85 10.16 -3.37
N TYR A 45 20.62 10.08 -2.87
CA TYR A 45 20.36 10.00 -1.42
C TYR A 45 20.43 8.58 -0.84
N MET A 46 20.36 7.53 -1.68
CA MET A 46 20.46 6.16 -1.21
C MET A 46 21.92 5.70 -1.12
N SER A 47 22.35 5.31 0.08
CA SER A 47 23.63 4.59 0.25
C SER A 47 23.56 3.21 -0.38
N LYS A 48 24.72 2.57 -0.60
CA LYS A 48 24.81 1.18 -1.07
C LYS A 48 23.95 0.24 -0.21
N GLU A 49 24.08 0.33 1.11
CA GLU A 49 23.38 -0.55 2.06
C GLU A 49 21.87 -0.37 1.96
N LEU A 50 21.41 0.88 1.85
CA LEU A 50 20.00 1.20 1.74
C LEU A 50 19.42 0.70 0.40
N ALA A 51 20.13 0.96 -0.70
CA ALA A 51 19.75 0.49 -2.03
C ALA A 51 19.63 -1.04 -2.10
N LEU A 52 20.62 -1.77 -1.58
CA LEU A 52 20.60 -3.23 -1.57
C LEU A 52 19.49 -3.79 -0.67
N ARG A 53 19.17 -3.11 0.43
CA ARG A 53 18.03 -3.50 1.28
C ARG A 53 16.69 -3.26 0.59
N VAL A 54 16.51 -2.13 -0.10
CA VAL A 54 15.31 -1.84 -0.91
C VAL A 54 15.17 -2.87 -2.02
N TYR A 55 16.23 -3.10 -2.79
CA TYR A 55 16.25 -4.10 -3.85
C TYR A 55 15.90 -5.50 -3.34
N SER A 56 16.56 -5.93 -2.26
CA SER A 56 16.29 -7.24 -1.66
C SER A 56 14.84 -7.35 -1.19
N GLY A 57 14.30 -6.30 -0.55
CA GLY A 57 12.90 -6.24 -0.13
C GLY A 57 11.92 -6.36 -1.30
N MET A 58 12.21 -5.74 -2.45
CA MET A 58 11.36 -5.84 -3.65
C MET A 58 11.36 -7.26 -4.22
N VAL A 59 12.53 -7.90 -4.30
CA VAL A 59 12.65 -9.31 -4.72
C VAL A 59 11.95 -10.24 -3.73
N THR A 60 12.06 -9.96 -2.42
CA THR A 60 11.37 -10.71 -1.37
C THR A 60 9.86 -10.61 -1.50
N LEU A 61 9.31 -9.41 -1.65
CA LEU A 61 7.87 -9.18 -1.84
C LEU A 61 7.36 -9.89 -3.10
N ASN A 62 8.05 -9.74 -4.24
CA ASN A 62 7.67 -10.41 -5.48
C ASN A 62 7.67 -11.94 -5.35
N THR A 63 8.66 -12.49 -4.63
CA THR A 63 8.76 -13.93 -4.40
C THR A 63 7.65 -14.41 -3.47
N MET A 64 7.37 -13.69 -2.37
CA MET A 64 6.26 -13.99 -1.47
C MET A 64 4.94 -14.05 -2.24
N ASP A 65 4.66 -13.02 -3.04
CA ASP A 65 3.42 -12.93 -3.79
C ASP A 65 3.22 -14.09 -4.76
N LYS A 66 4.28 -14.58 -5.42
CA LYS A 66 4.20 -15.77 -6.27
C LYS A 66 3.76 -17.01 -5.50
N PHE A 67 4.34 -17.25 -4.32
CA PHE A 67 4.04 -18.44 -3.52
C PHE A 67 2.68 -18.38 -2.85
N PHE A 68 2.30 -17.23 -2.28
CA PHE A 68 0.98 -17.07 -1.66
C PHE A 68 -0.15 -17.08 -2.70
N TYR A 69 0.06 -16.47 -3.87
CA TYR A 69 -0.90 -16.54 -4.98
C TYR A 69 -1.13 -18.00 -5.41
N GLU A 70 -0.05 -18.77 -5.57
CA GLU A 70 -0.14 -20.19 -5.92
C GLU A 70 -0.80 -21.03 -4.81
N ALA A 71 -0.47 -20.78 -3.53
CA ALA A 71 -1.15 -21.43 -2.41
C ALA A 71 -2.67 -21.19 -2.44
N GLN A 72 -3.08 -19.97 -2.80
CA GLN A 72 -4.49 -19.65 -3.01
C GLN A 72 -5.07 -20.43 -4.20
N ARG A 73 -4.37 -20.54 -5.33
CA ARG A 73 -4.82 -21.34 -6.50
C ARG A 73 -4.99 -22.83 -6.18
N GLN A 74 -4.22 -23.34 -5.22
CA GLN A 74 -4.34 -24.70 -4.71
C GLN A 74 -5.48 -24.88 -3.68
N GLY A 75 -6.19 -23.80 -3.33
CA GLY A 75 -7.27 -23.83 -2.34
C GLY A 75 -6.81 -23.82 -0.88
N ARG A 76 -5.51 -23.62 -0.62
CA ARG A 76 -4.95 -23.53 0.74
C ARG A 76 -5.33 -22.22 1.43
N LEU A 77 -5.58 -21.17 0.64
CA LEU A 77 -6.00 -19.85 1.11
C LEU A 77 -7.32 -19.45 0.44
N SER A 78 -8.14 -18.69 1.15
CA SER A 78 -9.43 -18.22 0.62
C SER A 78 -9.29 -17.06 -0.37
N PHE A 79 -8.29 -16.20 -0.19
CA PHE A 79 -8.08 -14.99 -1.00
C PHE A 79 -6.61 -14.54 -0.98
N TYR A 80 -6.20 -13.81 -2.01
CA TYR A 80 -4.89 -13.15 -2.07
C TYR A 80 -4.88 -12.02 -3.13
N LEU A 81 -4.07 -10.98 -2.89
CA LEU A 81 -3.70 -9.91 -3.83
C LEU A 81 -2.18 -9.89 -3.98
N THR A 82 -1.68 -9.58 -5.17
CA THR A 82 -0.24 -9.39 -5.40
C THR A 82 0.10 -7.93 -5.65
N SER A 83 1.39 -7.60 -5.54
CA SER A 83 1.94 -6.25 -5.70
C SER A 83 2.83 -6.13 -6.95
N PHE A 84 2.64 -7.01 -7.94
CA PHE A 84 3.50 -7.04 -9.14
C PHE A 84 3.41 -5.73 -9.94
N GLY A 85 4.57 -5.10 -10.14
CA GLY A 85 4.71 -3.79 -10.78
C GLY A 85 4.75 -2.64 -9.78
N GLU A 86 4.37 -2.86 -8.53
CA GLU A 86 4.26 -1.82 -7.50
C GLU A 86 5.30 -1.99 -6.37
N GLU A 87 6.29 -2.87 -6.54
CA GLU A 87 7.27 -3.19 -5.50
C GLU A 87 8.13 -1.99 -5.10
N ALA A 88 8.53 -1.16 -6.07
CA ALA A 88 9.30 0.06 -5.79
C ALA A 88 8.50 1.04 -4.93
N ILE A 89 7.22 1.28 -5.25
CA ILE A 89 6.35 2.14 -4.44
C ILE A 89 6.30 1.63 -3.01
N ASN A 90 6.15 0.32 -2.81
CA ASN A 90 6.07 -0.28 -1.47
C ASN A 90 7.37 -0.12 -0.67
N LEU A 91 8.51 -0.57 -1.21
CA LEU A 91 9.74 -0.66 -0.44
C LEU A 91 10.51 0.66 -0.38
N ALA A 92 10.54 1.43 -1.46
CA ALA A 92 11.28 2.70 -1.50
C ALA A 92 10.57 3.79 -0.69
N SER A 93 9.23 3.81 -0.67
CA SER A 93 8.49 4.71 0.22
C SER A 93 8.75 4.35 1.68
N ALA A 94 8.66 3.06 2.05
CA ALA A 94 8.92 2.59 3.40
C ALA A 94 10.35 2.95 3.89
N ALA A 95 11.33 2.88 3.00
CA ALA A 95 12.71 3.22 3.27
C ALA A 95 12.93 4.71 3.59
N ALA A 96 12.06 5.58 3.11
CA ALA A 96 12.13 7.02 3.32
C ALA A 96 11.46 7.48 4.64
N LEU A 97 10.85 6.56 5.39
CA LEU A 97 10.09 6.86 6.61
C LEU A 97 10.83 6.43 7.87
N SER A 98 10.49 7.07 8.99
CA SER A 98 10.94 6.65 10.33
C SER A 98 10.01 5.58 10.90
N PHE A 99 10.44 4.93 11.98
CA PHE A 99 9.61 3.95 12.69
C PHE A 99 8.40 4.60 13.39
N ASP A 100 8.52 5.87 13.78
CA ASP A 100 7.46 6.61 14.48
C ASP A 100 6.34 7.08 13.54
N ASP A 101 6.59 7.13 12.23
CA ASP A 101 5.53 7.41 11.25
C ASP A 101 4.50 6.27 11.23
N ILE A 102 3.23 6.61 11.09
CA ILE A 102 2.10 5.66 11.06
C ILE A 102 1.68 5.40 9.61
N TYR A 103 1.30 4.16 9.29
CA TYR A 103 1.02 3.72 7.92
C TYR A 103 -0.07 2.64 7.85
N ARG A 104 -0.60 2.44 6.64
CA ARG A 104 -1.73 1.54 6.38
C ARG A 104 -1.67 0.87 4.99
N GLU A 105 -0.55 0.24 4.61
CA GLU A 105 -0.41 -0.53 3.35
C GLU A 105 0.63 -1.68 3.42
N PRO A 106 0.31 -2.92 2.96
CA PRO A 106 1.06 -4.16 3.15
C PRO A 106 2.56 -4.12 2.89
N GLY A 107 3.06 -3.53 1.80
CA GLY A 107 4.48 -3.66 1.46
C GLY A 107 5.44 -2.95 2.43
N VAL A 108 4.93 -2.03 3.25
CA VAL A 108 5.70 -1.39 4.32
C VAL A 108 5.91 -2.34 5.51
N LEU A 109 5.03 -3.32 5.73
CA LEU A 109 5.20 -4.31 6.81
C LEU A 109 6.47 -5.12 6.65
N LEU A 110 6.73 -5.59 5.43
CA LEU A 110 7.94 -6.35 5.11
C LEU A 110 9.19 -5.52 5.43
N TRP A 111 9.21 -4.24 5.02
CA TRP A 111 10.31 -3.33 5.32
C TRP A 111 10.56 -3.14 6.83
N ARG A 112 9.48 -3.02 7.61
CA ARG A 112 9.54 -2.83 9.07
C ARG A 112 9.75 -4.13 9.85
N GLY A 113 9.93 -5.26 9.17
CA GLY A 113 10.31 -6.53 9.79
C GLY A 113 9.14 -7.41 10.22
N PHE A 114 7.96 -7.22 9.61
CA PHE A 114 6.90 -8.23 9.69
C PHE A 114 7.39 -9.50 8.99
N THR A 115 7.38 -10.60 9.72
CA THR A 115 7.99 -11.85 9.26
C THR A 115 7.10 -12.55 8.23
N MET A 116 7.70 -13.36 7.36
CA MET A 116 6.94 -14.21 6.43
C MET A 116 5.98 -15.15 7.18
N GLN A 117 6.34 -15.58 8.39
CA GLN A 117 5.46 -16.37 9.25
C GLN A 117 4.24 -15.56 9.70
N GLU A 118 4.41 -14.30 10.10
CA GLU A 118 3.27 -13.45 10.48
C GLU A 118 2.34 -13.15 9.29
N PHE A 119 2.90 -12.95 8.09
CA PHE A 119 2.12 -12.87 6.86
C PHE A 119 1.32 -14.16 6.60
N ALA A 120 1.97 -15.32 6.71
CA ALA A 120 1.33 -16.61 6.51
C ALA A 120 0.22 -16.85 7.56
N ASN A 121 0.50 -16.62 8.83
CA ASN A 121 -0.44 -16.80 9.93
C ASN A 121 -1.72 -15.96 9.74
N GLN A 122 -1.59 -14.71 9.27
CA GLN A 122 -2.77 -13.89 8.97
C GLN A 122 -3.55 -14.45 7.77
N CYS A 123 -2.87 -14.88 6.71
CA CYS A 123 -3.51 -15.45 5.53
C CYS A 123 -4.22 -16.78 5.79
N PHE A 124 -3.68 -17.63 6.65
CA PHE A 124 -4.34 -18.88 7.09
C PHE A 124 -5.39 -18.64 8.19
N GLY A 125 -5.35 -17.48 8.83
CA GLY A 125 -6.28 -17.13 9.91
C GLY A 125 -6.10 -18.00 11.15
N ASN A 126 -4.89 -18.52 11.39
CA ASN A 126 -4.59 -19.41 12.51
C ASN A 126 -4.51 -18.67 13.86
N ASN A 127 -4.42 -19.43 14.96
CA ASN A 127 -4.46 -18.92 16.33
C ASN A 127 -3.24 -18.07 16.75
N ILE A 128 -2.10 -18.20 16.07
CA ILE A 128 -0.89 -17.40 16.33
C ILE A 128 -0.95 -16.05 15.59
N GLY A 129 -1.82 -15.90 14.58
CA GLY A 129 -2.01 -14.66 13.85
C GLY A 129 -2.61 -13.52 14.69
N HIS A 130 -2.08 -12.30 14.54
CA HIS A 130 -2.47 -11.09 15.29
C HIS A 130 -3.92 -10.58 15.05
N GLY A 131 -4.77 -11.33 14.35
CA GLY A 131 -6.15 -10.97 14.00
C GLY A 131 -7.20 -12.03 14.34
N LYS A 132 -6.83 -13.11 15.05
CA LYS A 132 -7.72 -14.20 15.48
C LYS A 132 -8.57 -14.78 14.34
N GLY A 133 -8.01 -14.84 13.13
CA GLY A 133 -8.70 -15.37 11.93
C GLY A 133 -9.98 -14.64 11.52
N ARG A 134 -10.25 -13.43 12.03
CA ARG A 134 -11.55 -12.74 11.82
C ARG A 134 -11.67 -12.00 10.51
N GLN A 135 -10.55 -11.67 9.89
CA GLN A 135 -10.49 -10.87 8.67
C GLN A 135 -10.06 -11.73 7.49
N MET A 136 -10.45 -11.30 6.30
CA MET A 136 -9.99 -11.89 5.04
C MET A 136 -8.44 -11.95 5.00
N PRO A 137 -7.83 -12.93 4.33
CA PRO A 137 -6.39 -12.90 4.05
C PRO A 137 -5.99 -11.55 3.46
N ILE A 138 -4.73 -11.17 3.65
CA ILE A 138 -4.12 -9.86 3.29
C ILE A 138 -4.62 -8.63 4.06
N HIS A 139 -5.56 -8.79 4.99
CA HIS A 139 -5.94 -7.72 5.91
C HIS A 139 -4.97 -7.66 7.11
N TYR A 140 -3.70 -7.40 6.83
CA TYR A 140 -2.65 -7.37 7.83
C TYR A 140 -2.82 -6.19 8.81
N GLY A 141 -2.22 -6.34 9.99
CA GLY A 141 -2.20 -5.35 11.05
C GLY A 141 -1.02 -5.60 12.00
N SER A 142 -0.40 -4.53 12.52
CA SER A 142 0.66 -4.68 13.53
C SER A 142 0.84 -3.41 14.36
N LYS A 143 0.33 -3.44 15.59
CA LYS A 143 0.57 -2.37 16.56
C LYS A 143 2.07 -2.17 16.83
N LYS A 144 2.83 -3.26 16.95
CA LYS A 144 4.28 -3.24 17.21
C LYS A 144 5.03 -2.43 16.15
N LEU A 145 4.60 -2.52 14.90
CA LEU A 145 5.30 -1.89 13.78
C LEU A 145 4.75 -0.52 13.42
N ASN A 146 3.74 0.00 14.14
CA ASN A 146 2.95 1.21 13.82
C ASN A 146 2.11 1.08 12.53
N TYR A 147 1.62 -0.12 12.27
CA TYR A 147 0.74 -0.45 11.14
C TYR A 147 -0.71 -0.56 11.58
N ILE A 148 -1.58 0.27 11.01
CA ILE A 148 -3.03 0.20 11.24
C ILE A 148 -3.65 -0.92 10.41
N THR A 149 -4.46 -1.77 11.04
CA THR A 149 -5.10 -2.91 10.36
C THR A 149 -5.90 -2.48 9.13
N ILE A 150 -5.73 -3.22 8.03
CA ILE A 150 -6.48 -3.02 6.78
C ILE A 150 -7.96 -3.34 6.96
N SER A 151 -8.81 -2.62 6.22
CA SER A 151 -10.22 -2.94 6.04
C SER A 151 -10.56 -2.90 4.55
N SER A 152 -11.53 -3.71 4.12
CA SER A 152 -11.96 -3.78 2.72
C SER A 152 -12.62 -2.50 2.19
N PRO A 153 -13.45 -1.76 2.95
CA PRO A 153 -14.07 -0.52 2.46
C PRO A 153 -13.02 0.50 2.01
N LEU A 154 -13.05 0.84 0.72
CA LEU A 154 -12.11 1.77 0.10
C LEU A 154 -12.23 3.17 0.71
N ALA A 155 -11.12 3.92 0.68
CA ALA A 155 -10.98 5.31 1.12
C ALA A 155 -11.24 5.62 2.60
N THR A 156 -11.93 4.76 3.35
CA THR A 156 -12.26 4.98 4.78
C THR A 156 -11.06 5.33 5.64
N GLN A 157 -9.87 4.85 5.28
CA GLN A 157 -8.63 5.17 5.99
C GLN A 157 -8.12 6.58 5.78
N LEU A 158 -8.50 7.25 4.70
CA LEU A 158 -7.95 8.55 4.35
C LEU A 158 -8.34 9.60 5.39
N PRO A 159 -9.62 9.81 5.75
CA PRO A 159 -9.96 10.75 6.81
C PRO A 159 -9.45 10.28 8.20
N GLN A 160 -9.37 8.96 8.44
CA GLN A 160 -8.76 8.42 9.66
C GLN A 160 -7.28 8.80 9.77
N ALA A 161 -6.53 8.71 8.67
CA ALA A 161 -5.13 9.11 8.60
C ALA A 161 -4.94 10.60 8.89
N VAL A 162 -5.86 11.45 8.41
CA VAL A 162 -5.86 12.88 8.75
C VAL A 162 -6.05 13.09 10.25
N GLY A 163 -7.01 12.40 10.87
CA GLY A 163 -7.23 12.48 12.31
C GLY A 163 -6.01 12.04 13.13
N MET A 164 -5.37 10.93 12.73
CA MET A 164 -4.12 10.47 13.35
C MET A 164 -2.98 11.48 13.18
N ALA A 165 -2.79 12.04 11.98
CA ALA A 165 -1.78 13.06 11.71
C ALA A 165 -2.02 14.32 12.54
N TYR A 166 -3.27 14.74 12.66
CA TYR A 166 -3.65 15.87 13.49
C TYR A 166 -3.35 15.61 14.98
N SER A 167 -3.55 14.39 15.47
CA SER A 167 -3.14 13.99 16.82
C SER A 167 -1.62 14.09 17.00
N LEU A 168 -0.82 13.58 16.06
CA LEU A 168 0.65 13.70 16.11
C LEU A 168 1.12 15.16 16.16
N LYS A 169 0.46 16.04 15.38
CA LYS A 169 0.68 17.48 15.41
C LYS A 169 0.35 18.08 16.78
N MET A 170 -0.80 17.77 17.36
CA MET A 170 -1.20 18.25 18.69
C MET A 170 -0.20 17.80 19.77
N ASP A 171 0.32 16.58 19.64
CA ASP A 171 1.33 16.00 20.54
C ASP A 171 2.77 16.47 20.23
N LYS A 172 2.95 17.32 19.22
CA LYS A 172 4.25 17.85 18.75
C LYS A 172 5.26 16.73 18.45
N LYS A 173 4.79 15.63 17.86
CA LYS A 173 5.65 14.52 17.44
C LYS A 173 6.36 14.86 16.13
N ASP A 174 7.63 14.45 16.04
CA ASP A 174 8.41 14.48 14.78
C ASP A 174 8.05 13.28 13.89
N ALA A 175 6.76 13.16 13.58
CA ALA A 175 6.19 12.04 12.84
C ALA A 175 5.02 12.50 11.99
N CYS A 176 4.81 11.79 10.88
CA CYS A 176 3.68 11.99 9.98
C CYS A 176 2.84 10.71 9.86
N VAL A 177 1.70 10.82 9.20
CA VAL A 177 0.92 9.66 8.75
C VAL A 177 1.05 9.52 7.25
N VAL A 178 1.28 8.30 6.77
CA VAL A 178 1.33 8.00 5.33
C VAL A 178 0.13 7.15 4.95
N ALA A 179 -0.67 7.65 4.01
CA ALA A 179 -1.90 7.03 3.57
C ALA A 179 -1.81 6.64 2.09
N PHE A 180 -1.79 5.35 1.82
CA PHE A 180 -1.81 4.80 0.46
C PHE A 180 -3.25 4.53 -0.01
N PHE A 181 -3.45 4.67 -1.31
CA PHE A 181 -4.72 4.39 -1.98
C PHE A 181 -4.49 4.26 -3.49
N GLY A 182 -5.43 3.61 -4.20
CA GLY A 182 -5.38 3.49 -5.67
C GLY A 182 -6.05 4.66 -6.39
N ASP A 183 -5.81 4.80 -7.69
CA ASP A 183 -6.49 5.77 -8.55
C ASP A 183 -8.02 5.64 -8.49
N GLY A 184 -8.53 4.40 -8.45
CA GLY A 184 -9.95 4.10 -8.25
C GLY A 184 -10.53 4.68 -6.94
N THR A 185 -9.78 4.52 -5.85
CA THR A 185 -10.15 4.98 -4.50
C THR A 185 -10.39 6.50 -4.46
N THR A 186 -9.80 7.27 -5.37
CA THR A 186 -9.96 8.74 -5.42
C THR A 186 -11.34 9.22 -5.84
N SER A 187 -12.24 8.29 -6.20
CA SER A 187 -13.63 8.59 -6.57
C SER A 187 -14.62 8.35 -5.43
N GLU A 188 -14.16 7.82 -4.30
CA GLU A 188 -14.95 7.75 -3.07
C GLU A 188 -15.06 9.12 -2.39
N GLY A 189 -16.18 9.35 -1.69
CA GLY A 189 -16.41 10.61 -0.96
C GLY A 189 -15.38 10.87 0.14
N ASP A 190 -14.86 9.82 0.77
CA ASP A 190 -13.86 9.92 1.83
C ASP A 190 -12.51 10.48 1.33
N PHE A 191 -12.18 10.32 0.05
CA PHE A 191 -11.01 10.97 -0.54
C PHE A 191 -11.16 12.50 -0.53
N HIS A 192 -12.33 13.01 -0.92
CA HIS A 192 -12.65 14.44 -0.86
C HIS A 192 -12.59 14.96 0.58
N ALA A 193 -13.24 14.25 1.51
CA ALA A 193 -13.24 14.62 2.93
C ALA A 193 -11.82 14.69 3.50
N ALA A 194 -10.98 13.68 3.21
CA ALA A 194 -9.61 13.62 3.67
C ALA A 194 -8.76 14.79 3.16
N LEU A 195 -8.76 15.06 1.86
CA LEU A 195 -7.94 16.16 1.32
C LEU A 195 -8.37 17.51 1.91
N ASN A 196 -9.68 17.79 1.95
CA ASN A 196 -10.16 19.05 2.48
C ASN A 196 -9.82 19.23 3.98
N PHE A 197 -10.06 18.20 4.80
CA PHE A 197 -9.72 18.27 6.23
C PHE A 197 -8.21 18.39 6.44
N ALA A 198 -7.39 17.66 5.68
CA ALA A 198 -5.95 17.73 5.83
C ALA A 198 -5.41 19.13 5.51
N ALA A 199 -5.93 19.77 4.47
CA ALA A 199 -5.55 21.13 4.09
C ALA A 199 -6.00 22.17 5.12
N VAL A 200 -7.26 22.14 5.55
CA VAL A 200 -7.81 23.12 6.50
C VAL A 200 -7.18 22.97 7.89
N MET A 201 -6.86 21.74 8.30
CA MET A 201 -6.30 21.46 9.63
C MET A 201 -4.77 21.50 9.66
N ASP A 202 -4.12 21.73 8.51
CA ASP A 202 -2.66 21.73 8.38
C ASP A 202 -2.09 20.42 8.97
N ALA A 203 -2.64 19.28 8.55
CA ALA A 203 -2.30 17.98 9.11
C ALA A 203 -1.03 17.42 8.45
N PRO A 204 -0.03 16.91 9.21
CA PRO A 204 1.20 16.32 8.68
C PRO A 204 0.94 14.91 8.10
N VAL A 205 0.25 14.85 6.96
CA VAL A 205 -0.11 13.61 6.27
C VAL A 205 0.45 13.58 4.85
N VAL A 206 1.04 12.45 4.47
CA VAL A 206 1.51 12.20 3.11
C VAL A 206 0.54 11.23 2.44
N PHE A 207 -0.18 11.71 1.44
CA PHE A 207 -1.07 10.93 0.61
C PHE A 207 -0.30 10.34 -0.58
N ILE A 208 -0.27 9.01 -0.71
CA ILE A 208 0.40 8.33 -1.82
C ILE A 208 -0.64 7.59 -2.66
N CYS A 209 -0.99 8.19 -3.79
CA CYS A 209 -1.85 7.57 -4.80
C CYS A 209 -1.03 6.66 -5.69
N ARG A 210 -1.34 5.36 -5.68
CA ARG A 210 -0.83 4.36 -6.62
C ARG A 210 -1.72 4.40 -7.86
N ASN A 211 -1.33 5.19 -8.86
CA ASN A 211 -2.04 5.25 -10.13
C ASN A 211 -1.47 4.17 -11.05
N ASN A 212 -2.11 3.01 -11.03
CA ASN A 212 -1.68 1.83 -11.78
C ASN A 212 -2.50 1.62 -13.07
N GLY A 213 -3.38 2.58 -13.37
CA GLY A 213 -4.21 2.64 -14.56
C GLY A 213 -5.57 1.93 -14.45
N TRP A 214 -5.85 1.20 -13.36
CA TRP A 214 -7.00 0.30 -13.28
C TRP A 214 -7.61 0.13 -11.88
N ALA A 215 -8.93 0.33 -11.78
CA ALA A 215 -9.76 -0.09 -10.66
C ALA A 215 -10.55 -1.35 -11.01
N ILE A 216 -10.04 -2.52 -10.61
CA ILE A 216 -10.52 -3.84 -11.08
C ILE A 216 -10.47 -3.91 -12.61
N SER A 217 -11.60 -3.73 -13.30
CA SER A 217 -11.75 -3.72 -14.76
C SER A 217 -11.92 -2.32 -15.36
N THR A 218 -12.06 -1.28 -14.53
CA THR A 218 -12.31 0.09 -14.97
C THR A 218 -10.99 0.80 -15.24
N GLN A 219 -10.79 1.33 -16.45
CA GLN A 219 -9.59 2.08 -16.78
C GLN A 219 -9.67 3.51 -16.21
N VAL A 220 -8.53 4.15 -15.92
CA VAL A 220 -8.48 5.55 -15.44
C VAL A 220 -9.23 6.56 -16.31
N THR A 221 -9.35 6.31 -17.62
CA THR A 221 -10.11 7.14 -18.57
C THR A 221 -11.62 7.12 -18.34
N GLU A 222 -12.12 6.07 -17.69
CA GLU A 222 -13.49 5.90 -17.21
C GLU A 222 -13.62 6.31 -15.74
N GLN A 223 -12.51 6.41 -15.01
CA GLN A 223 -12.47 6.79 -13.60
C GLN A 223 -12.55 8.31 -13.39
N PHE A 224 -11.75 9.09 -14.11
CA PHE A 224 -11.75 10.55 -14.03
C PHE A 224 -11.25 11.20 -15.31
N ARG A 225 -11.56 12.49 -15.49
CA ARG A 225 -11.15 13.31 -16.65
C ARG A 225 -10.02 14.28 -16.36
N SER A 226 -9.63 14.42 -15.09
CA SER A 226 -8.52 15.29 -14.69
C SER A 226 -7.18 14.78 -15.21
N ASP A 227 -6.18 15.65 -15.25
CA ASP A 227 -4.78 15.25 -15.47
C ASP A 227 -4.27 14.44 -14.27
N GLY A 228 -4.69 13.19 -14.18
CA GLY A 228 -4.41 12.33 -13.04
C GLY A 228 -5.01 12.83 -11.73
N VAL A 229 -4.45 12.32 -10.65
CA VAL A 229 -4.78 12.64 -9.26
C VAL A 229 -3.96 13.83 -8.77
N VAL A 230 -2.75 14.06 -9.31
CA VAL A 230 -1.85 15.14 -8.87
C VAL A 230 -2.50 16.53 -8.88
N VAL A 231 -3.31 16.85 -9.89
CA VAL A 231 -4.00 18.15 -9.98
C VAL A 231 -5.14 18.30 -8.97
N LYS A 232 -5.65 17.19 -8.43
CA LYS A 232 -6.70 17.24 -7.40
C LYS A 232 -6.16 17.88 -6.13
N GLY A 233 -4.90 17.63 -5.75
CA GLY A 233 -4.33 18.25 -4.56
C GLY A 233 -4.25 19.79 -4.67
N GLN A 234 -3.92 20.32 -5.85
CA GLN A 234 -3.94 21.77 -6.11
C GLN A 234 -5.32 22.38 -5.83
N ALA A 235 -6.40 21.68 -6.17
CA ALA A 235 -7.77 22.14 -5.92
C ALA A 235 -8.10 22.28 -4.42
N TYR A 236 -7.38 21.57 -3.54
CA TYR A 236 -7.50 21.68 -2.08
C TYR A 236 -6.38 22.52 -1.44
N GLY A 237 -5.49 23.14 -2.23
CA GLY A 237 -4.34 23.88 -1.70
C GLY A 237 -3.20 22.99 -1.18
N ILE A 238 -3.17 21.71 -1.58
CA ILE A 238 -2.18 20.72 -1.16
C ILE A 238 -1.03 20.68 -2.17
N PRO A 239 0.23 20.91 -1.76
CA PRO A 239 1.39 20.68 -2.62
C PRO A 239 1.40 19.25 -3.13
N SER A 240 1.57 19.11 -4.45
CA SER A 240 1.37 17.83 -5.13
C SER A 240 2.48 17.57 -6.14
N ILE A 241 2.87 16.31 -6.28
CA ILE A 241 3.91 15.87 -7.23
C ILE A 241 3.51 14.55 -7.89
N ARG A 242 3.82 14.42 -9.18
CA ARG A 242 3.73 13.15 -9.91
C ARG A 242 5.13 12.54 -10.03
N VAL A 243 5.25 11.26 -9.72
CA VAL A 243 6.52 10.52 -9.72
C VAL A 243 6.38 9.22 -10.51
N ASP A 244 7.47 8.81 -11.17
CA ASP A 244 7.57 7.49 -11.76
C ASP A 244 7.64 6.44 -10.64
N GLY A 245 6.54 5.72 -10.43
CA GLY A 245 6.40 4.72 -9.38
C GLY A 245 7.25 3.47 -9.60
N ASN A 246 7.77 3.27 -10.81
CA ASN A 246 8.67 2.16 -11.10
C ASN A 246 10.14 2.55 -10.81
N ASP A 247 10.39 3.81 -10.46
CA ASP A 247 11.69 4.36 -10.09
C ASP A 247 11.88 4.33 -8.58
N ALA A 248 12.57 3.32 -8.06
CA ALA A 248 12.82 3.25 -6.62
C ALA A 248 13.58 4.47 -6.08
N LEU A 249 14.48 5.07 -6.86
CA LEU A 249 15.21 6.27 -6.43
C LEU A 249 14.30 7.50 -6.44
N ALA A 250 13.49 7.68 -7.48
CA ALA A 250 12.56 8.81 -7.52
C ALA A 250 11.50 8.72 -6.42
N VAL A 251 10.92 7.54 -6.20
CA VAL A 251 9.95 7.30 -5.11
C VAL A 251 10.58 7.62 -3.76
N TYR A 252 11.78 7.09 -3.47
CA TYR A 252 12.47 7.36 -2.22
C TYR A 252 12.71 8.86 -2.01
N ASN A 253 13.25 9.54 -3.03
CA ASN A 253 13.56 10.98 -2.97
C ASN A 253 12.30 11.81 -2.68
N VAL A 254 11.21 11.51 -3.39
CA VAL A 254 9.95 12.23 -3.25
C VAL A 254 9.30 11.98 -1.89
N VAL A 255 9.25 10.73 -1.43
CA VAL A 255 8.63 10.39 -0.15
C VAL A 255 9.44 10.96 1.02
N ARG A 256 10.78 10.93 0.94
CA ARG A 256 11.65 11.54 1.95
C ARG A 256 11.40 13.04 2.05
N SER A 257 11.39 13.74 0.92
CA SER A 257 11.13 15.18 0.88
C SER A 257 9.70 15.52 1.35
N ALA A 258 8.71 14.72 0.95
CA ALA A 258 7.32 14.89 1.38
C ALA A 258 7.16 14.68 2.89
N ARG A 259 7.83 13.69 3.48
CA ARG A 259 7.87 13.47 4.93
C ARG A 259 8.46 14.69 5.65
N GLU A 260 9.65 15.12 5.23
CA GLU A 260 10.33 16.28 5.82
C GLU A 260 9.44 17.54 5.74
N THR A 261 8.82 17.77 4.58
CA THR A 261 7.91 18.91 4.36
C THR A 261 6.66 18.80 5.23
N ALA A 262 6.02 17.63 5.27
CA ALA A 262 4.78 17.44 6.02
C ALA A 262 4.96 17.72 7.51
N ILE A 263 6.09 17.31 8.08
CA ILE A 263 6.42 17.54 9.49
C ILE A 263 6.88 18.99 9.73
N ASN A 264 7.81 19.50 8.94
CA ASN A 264 8.40 20.82 9.19
C ASN A 264 7.44 21.97 8.90
N GLU A 265 6.63 21.85 7.84
CA GLU A 265 5.65 22.85 7.46
C GLU A 265 4.25 22.57 8.04
N GLN A 266 4.07 21.44 8.74
CA GLN A 266 2.78 21.01 9.30
C GLN A 266 1.68 21.06 8.24
N ARG A 267 1.87 20.37 7.12
CA ARG A 267 0.95 20.43 5.99
C ARG A 267 0.82 19.10 5.27
N PRO A 268 -0.30 18.84 4.59
CA PRO A 268 -0.42 17.65 3.77
C PRO A 268 0.42 17.75 2.50
N ILE A 269 0.83 16.59 1.98
CA ILE A 269 1.46 16.43 0.66
C ILE A 269 0.74 15.33 -0.11
N LEU A 270 0.53 15.54 -1.42
CA LEU A 270 -0.01 14.52 -2.32
C LEU A 270 1.04 14.05 -3.33
N ILE A 271 1.28 12.74 -3.36
CA ILE A 271 2.14 12.08 -4.33
C ILE A 271 1.26 11.22 -5.23
N GLU A 272 1.32 11.43 -6.54
CA GLU A 272 0.79 10.50 -7.54
C GLU A 272 1.94 9.66 -8.10
N ALA A 273 2.04 8.41 -7.66
CA ALA A 273 3.02 7.46 -8.16
C ALA A 273 2.43 6.71 -9.36
N MET A 274 2.98 6.96 -10.55
CA MET A 274 2.54 6.35 -11.80
C MET A 274 3.19 4.98 -11.96
N THR A 275 2.37 3.94 -12.12
CA THR A 275 2.84 2.56 -12.28
C THR A 275 1.86 1.78 -13.16
N TYR A 276 1.98 0.46 -13.20
CA TYR A 276 1.07 -0.42 -13.90
C TYR A 276 0.83 -1.70 -13.12
N ARG A 277 -0.46 -2.07 -12.96
CA ARG A 277 -0.84 -3.31 -12.28
C ARG A 277 -0.56 -4.51 -13.19
N VAL A 278 0.59 -5.15 -13.04
CA VAL A 278 1.01 -6.27 -13.90
C VAL A 278 0.11 -7.50 -13.70
N SER A 279 -0.27 -7.79 -12.46
CA SER A 279 -1.12 -8.92 -12.12
C SER A 279 -2.62 -8.65 -12.32
N HIS A 280 -3.41 -9.72 -12.20
CA HIS A 280 -4.85 -9.64 -11.92
C HIS A 280 -5.14 -8.69 -10.76
N HIS A 281 -6.36 -8.13 -10.71
CA HIS A 281 -6.77 -7.35 -9.54
C HIS A 281 -6.64 -8.17 -8.27
N SER A 282 -7.14 -9.41 -8.29
CA SER A 282 -7.07 -10.37 -7.20
C SER A 282 -7.10 -11.79 -7.73
N THR A 283 -7.00 -12.74 -6.82
CA THR A 283 -7.27 -14.17 -7.11
C THR A 283 -8.71 -14.44 -7.56
N SER A 284 -9.64 -13.50 -7.39
CA SER A 284 -11.02 -13.56 -7.89
C SER A 284 -11.21 -12.89 -9.25
N ASP A 285 -10.16 -12.34 -9.86
CA ASP A 285 -10.20 -11.58 -11.10
C ASP A 285 -9.48 -12.29 -12.25
N ASP A 286 -9.99 -12.09 -13.47
CA ASP A 286 -9.33 -12.48 -14.71
C ASP A 286 -9.17 -11.26 -15.63
N SER A 287 -7.99 -10.65 -15.56
CA SER A 287 -7.69 -9.43 -16.27
C SER A 287 -7.47 -9.58 -17.77
N THR A 288 -7.31 -10.82 -18.25
CA THR A 288 -7.19 -11.08 -19.69
C THR A 288 -8.49 -10.79 -20.44
N LYS A 289 -9.61 -10.64 -19.73
CA LYS A 289 -10.92 -10.28 -20.28
C LYS A 289 -11.05 -8.80 -20.67
N TYR A 290 -10.23 -7.93 -20.11
CA TYR A 290 -10.34 -6.48 -20.30
C TYR A 290 -9.00 -5.75 -20.50
N ARG A 291 -7.87 -6.46 -20.50
CA ARG A 291 -6.53 -5.90 -20.79
C ARG A 291 -5.78 -6.76 -21.80
N SER A 292 -4.99 -6.10 -22.64
CA SER A 292 -4.11 -6.78 -23.59
C SER A 292 -2.93 -7.44 -22.88
N LYS A 293 -2.62 -8.68 -23.26
CA LYS A 293 -1.46 -9.42 -22.76
C LYS A 293 -0.14 -8.75 -23.14
N ASP A 294 -0.06 -8.15 -24.34
CA ASP A 294 1.15 -7.48 -24.81
C ASP A 294 1.50 -6.26 -23.96
N VAL A 295 0.47 -5.52 -23.53
CA VAL A 295 0.63 -4.37 -22.62
C VAL A 295 1.12 -4.85 -21.26
N ILE A 296 0.52 -5.92 -20.72
CA ILE A 296 0.96 -6.49 -19.43
C ILE A 296 2.42 -6.93 -19.51
N GLU A 297 2.82 -7.64 -20.57
CA GLU A 297 4.19 -8.12 -20.74
C GLU A 297 5.19 -6.97 -20.93
N TYR A 298 4.81 -5.92 -21.67
CA TYR A 298 5.63 -4.72 -21.80
C TYR A 298 5.94 -4.09 -20.44
N TRP A 299 4.95 -3.94 -19.56
CA TRP A 299 5.16 -3.39 -18.21
C TRP A 299 5.90 -4.36 -17.27
N ASN A 300 5.68 -5.66 -17.43
CA ASN A 300 6.36 -6.70 -16.65
C ASN A 300 7.86 -6.82 -16.98
N THR A 301 8.26 -6.48 -18.21
CA THR A 301 9.63 -6.67 -18.70
C THR A 301 10.39 -5.36 -18.82
N VAL A 302 9.91 -4.44 -19.66
CA VAL A 302 10.61 -3.20 -20.02
C VAL A 302 10.57 -2.18 -18.89
N HIS A 303 9.42 -2.06 -18.21
CA HIS A 303 9.22 -1.06 -17.15
C HIS A 303 9.22 -1.65 -15.74
N SER A 304 9.81 -2.82 -15.55
CA SER A 304 9.85 -3.50 -14.26
C SER A 304 10.66 -2.70 -13.23
N PRO A 305 10.08 -2.35 -12.06
CA PRO A 305 10.82 -1.67 -11.00
C PRO A 305 12.00 -2.49 -10.47
N ILE A 306 11.84 -3.82 -10.40
CA ILE A 306 12.89 -4.74 -9.93
C ILE A 306 14.05 -4.75 -10.92
N THR A 307 13.77 -4.93 -12.21
CA THR A 307 14.81 -4.95 -13.25
C THR A 307 15.57 -3.63 -13.28
N ARG A 308 14.85 -2.51 -13.21
CA ARG A 308 15.47 -1.19 -13.26
C ARG A 308 16.41 -0.93 -12.09
N LEU A 309 15.98 -1.22 -10.86
CA LEU A 309 16.84 -1.06 -9.68
C LEU A 309 18.02 -2.06 -9.72
N ARG A 310 17.78 -3.30 -10.17
CA ARG A 310 18.82 -4.32 -10.37
C ARG A 310 19.93 -3.80 -11.27
N ASN A 311 19.57 -3.33 -12.47
CA ASN A 311 20.52 -2.81 -13.44
C ASN A 311 21.38 -1.69 -12.84
N TRP A 312 20.77 -0.78 -12.08
CA TRP A 312 21.49 0.31 -11.43
C TRP A 312 22.49 -0.17 -10.37
N VAL A 313 22.09 -1.08 -9.46
CA VAL A 313 23.01 -1.60 -8.42
C VAL A 313 24.11 -2.50 -8.99
N GLU A 314 23.85 -3.25 -10.06
CA GLU A 314 24.87 -4.05 -10.76
C GLU A 314 25.89 -3.16 -11.46
N ARG A 315 25.45 -2.08 -12.14
CA ARG A 315 26.34 -1.10 -12.78
C ARG A 315 27.24 -0.38 -11.79
N LYS A 316 26.76 -0.16 -10.56
CA LYS A 316 27.55 0.38 -9.45
C LYS A 316 28.53 -0.65 -8.85
N GLY A 317 28.48 -1.91 -9.28
CA GLY A 317 29.30 -3.01 -8.76
C GLY A 317 28.87 -3.47 -7.36
N TRP A 318 27.60 -3.26 -6.99
CA TRP A 318 27.07 -3.57 -5.67
C TRP A 318 26.30 -4.87 -5.60
N TRP A 319 25.95 -5.44 -6.76
CA TRP A 319 25.18 -6.66 -6.88
C TRP A 319 25.70 -7.53 -8.02
N SER A 320 25.41 -8.82 -7.96
CA SER A 320 25.86 -9.82 -8.93
C SER A 320 24.81 -10.92 -9.13
N ASP A 321 24.93 -11.66 -10.24
CA ASP A 321 24.08 -12.83 -10.52
C ASP A 321 24.14 -13.91 -9.43
N LYS A 322 25.28 -14.01 -8.74
CA LYS A 322 25.46 -14.93 -7.61
C LYS A 322 24.60 -14.51 -6.42
N GLU A 323 24.69 -13.24 -6.01
CA GLU A 323 23.91 -12.68 -4.91
C GLU A 323 22.40 -12.72 -5.23
N GLU A 324 22.03 -12.45 -6.49
CA GLU A 324 20.65 -12.58 -6.98
C GLU A 324 20.12 -14.00 -6.79
N SER A 325 20.90 -15.01 -7.22
CA SER A 325 20.51 -16.41 -7.12
C SER A 325 20.39 -16.86 -5.67
N GLU A 326 21.33 -16.47 -4.81
CA GLU A 326 21.32 -16.76 -3.38
C GLU A 326 20.10 -16.15 -2.69
N LEU A 327 19.80 -14.87 -2.95
CA LEU A 327 18.64 -14.17 -2.39
C LEU A 327 17.32 -14.87 -2.77
N ARG A 328 17.13 -15.21 -4.05
CA ARG A 328 15.90 -15.86 -4.52
C ARG A 328 15.73 -17.25 -3.94
N ILE A 329 16.80 -18.05 -3.89
CA ILE A 329 16.76 -19.41 -3.31
C ILE A 329 16.45 -19.32 -1.81
N HIS A 330 17.10 -18.42 -1.09
CA HIS A 330 16.88 -18.25 0.34
C HIS A 330 15.44 -17.81 0.63
N THR A 331 14.98 -16.76 -0.05
CA THR A 331 13.62 -16.23 0.08
C THR A 331 12.58 -17.31 -0.23
N MET A 332 12.73 -18.05 -1.33
CA MET A 332 11.82 -19.14 -1.68
C MET A 332 11.70 -20.17 -0.55
N LYS A 333 12.83 -20.57 0.06
CA LYS A 333 12.82 -21.56 1.16
C LYS A 333 12.08 -21.01 2.37
N GLN A 334 12.31 -19.75 2.74
CA GLN A 334 11.65 -19.11 3.87
C GLN A 334 10.14 -18.98 3.67
N VAL A 335 9.70 -18.56 2.48
CA VAL A 335 8.26 -18.41 2.19
C VAL A 335 7.54 -19.76 2.21
N LYS A 336 8.13 -20.78 1.59
CA LYS A 336 7.56 -22.14 1.62
C LYS A 336 7.44 -22.66 3.05
N HIS A 337 8.52 -22.52 3.82
CA HIS A 337 8.50 -22.91 5.23
C HIS A 337 7.41 -22.16 6.01
N ALA A 338 7.29 -20.85 5.83
CA ALA A 338 6.27 -20.06 6.53
C ALA A 338 4.84 -20.50 6.20
N ILE A 339 4.55 -20.76 4.92
CA ILE A 339 3.25 -21.28 4.47
C ILE A 339 2.98 -22.67 5.07
N ASP A 340 3.96 -23.57 5.00
CA ASP A 340 3.81 -24.95 5.47
C ASP A 340 3.68 -25.04 7.00
N GLU A 341 4.32 -24.17 7.76
CA GLU A 341 4.12 -24.08 9.21
C GLU A 341 2.77 -23.45 9.54
N ALA A 342 2.40 -22.35 8.88
CA ALA A 342 1.12 -21.68 9.17
C ALA A 342 -0.10 -22.57 8.89
N GLU A 343 -0.03 -23.47 7.91
CA GLU A 343 -1.09 -24.42 7.57
C GLU A 343 -1.27 -25.53 8.62
N LYS A 344 -0.22 -25.85 9.39
CA LYS A 344 -0.28 -26.85 10.47
C LYS A 344 -0.83 -26.30 11.77
N GLU A 345 -0.81 -24.98 11.93
CA GLU A 345 -1.29 -24.32 13.14
C GLU A 345 -2.81 -24.49 13.30
N GLU A 346 -3.24 -24.55 14.56
CA GLU A 346 -4.66 -24.67 14.87
C GLU A 346 -5.41 -23.38 14.54
N MET A 347 -6.70 -23.53 14.26
CA MET A 347 -7.59 -22.38 14.13
C MET A 347 -7.78 -21.68 15.50
N PRO A 348 -8.17 -20.40 15.52
CA PRO A 348 -8.56 -19.72 16.75
C PRO A 348 -9.72 -20.44 17.47
N LEU A 349 -9.83 -20.22 18.78
CA LEU A 349 -10.93 -20.77 19.57
C LEU A 349 -12.27 -20.20 19.09
N LEU A 350 -13.35 -20.98 19.16
CA LEU A 350 -14.69 -20.51 18.85
C LEU A 350 -15.05 -19.22 19.63
N ARG A 351 -14.64 -19.15 20.90
CA ARG A 351 -14.86 -17.97 21.75
C ARG A 351 -14.30 -16.69 21.14
N ASP A 352 -13.23 -16.76 20.36
CA ASP A 352 -12.65 -15.60 19.70
C ASP A 352 -13.56 -14.98 18.64
N MET A 353 -14.60 -15.69 18.15
CA MET A 353 -15.62 -15.07 17.31
C MET A 353 -16.44 -13.99 18.06
N PHE A 354 -16.53 -14.09 19.39
CA PHE A 354 -17.37 -13.22 20.22
C PHE A 354 -16.59 -12.14 20.99
N THR A 355 -15.27 -12.31 21.16
CA THR A 355 -14.42 -11.34 21.87
C THR A 355 -14.05 -10.15 20.99
N ASP A 356 -13.64 -9.04 21.60
CA ASP A 356 -13.22 -7.78 20.95
C ASP A 356 -14.27 -7.10 20.06
N VAL A 357 -15.54 -7.54 20.10
CA VAL A 357 -16.68 -6.78 19.56
C VAL A 357 -16.86 -5.49 20.37
N TYR A 358 -16.68 -5.60 21.68
CA TYR A 358 -16.53 -4.52 22.65
C TYR A 358 -15.29 -4.82 23.50
N ASP A 359 -14.82 -3.82 24.26
CA ASP A 359 -13.68 -3.97 25.18
C ASP A 359 -13.99 -5.02 26.26
N ASP A 360 -15.15 -4.89 26.91
CA ASP A 360 -15.71 -5.90 27.80
C ASP A 360 -16.77 -6.75 27.08
N LEU A 361 -16.69 -8.07 27.24
CA LEU A 361 -17.64 -9.00 26.62
C LEU A 361 -19.04 -8.89 27.28
N PRO A 362 -20.07 -8.37 26.58
CA PRO A 362 -21.39 -8.18 27.17
C PRO A 362 -22.13 -9.51 27.40
N SER A 363 -23.09 -9.52 28.33
CA SER A 363 -23.82 -10.74 28.72
C SER A 363 -24.54 -11.43 27.56
N ASN A 364 -25.12 -10.66 26.64
CA ASN A 364 -25.79 -11.21 25.47
C ASN A 364 -24.81 -11.93 24.51
N LEU A 365 -23.54 -11.50 24.43
CA LEU A 365 -22.53 -12.21 23.62
C LEU A 365 -22.03 -13.47 24.34
N MET A 366 -21.94 -13.46 25.67
CA MET A 366 -21.65 -14.67 26.47
C MET A 366 -22.76 -15.73 26.31
N GLU A 367 -24.02 -15.31 26.34
CA GLU A 367 -25.18 -16.19 26.11
C GLU A 367 -25.16 -16.78 24.69
N GLN A 368 -24.84 -15.98 23.67
CA GLN A 368 -24.70 -16.45 22.29
C GLN A 368 -23.54 -17.44 22.12
N GLU A 369 -22.39 -17.16 22.73
CA GLU A 369 -21.23 -18.06 22.71
C GLU A 369 -21.57 -19.42 23.34
N THR A 370 -22.24 -19.40 24.50
CA THR A 370 -22.75 -20.61 25.17
C THR A 370 -23.71 -21.37 24.26
N LEU A 371 -24.67 -20.67 23.64
CA LEU A 371 -25.65 -21.29 22.75
C LEU A 371 -24.98 -22.00 21.55
N VAL A 372 -23.98 -21.37 20.92
CA VAL A 372 -23.26 -21.98 19.79
C VAL A 372 -22.44 -23.18 20.24
N ARG A 373 -21.73 -23.07 21.37
CA ARG A 373 -20.95 -24.17 21.97
C ARG A 373 -21.84 -25.38 22.27
N GLU A 374 -23.00 -25.17 22.92
CA GLU A 374 -23.96 -26.23 23.18
C GLU A 374 -24.56 -26.82 21.89
N THR A 375 -24.78 -25.99 20.88
CA THR A 375 -25.28 -26.45 19.57
C THR A 375 -24.29 -27.38 18.89
N ILE A 376 -22.99 -27.04 18.90
CA ILE A 376 -21.94 -27.89 18.33
C ILE A 376 -21.87 -29.24 19.08
N GLN A 377 -21.98 -29.21 20.41
CA GLN A 377 -21.99 -30.44 21.22
C GLN A 377 -23.20 -31.34 20.92
N ARG A 378 -24.38 -30.76 20.65
CA ARG A 378 -25.59 -31.50 20.26
C ARG A 378 -25.54 -32.01 18.82
N HIS A 379 -24.87 -31.29 17.93
CA HIS A 379 -24.85 -31.53 16.48
C HIS A 379 -23.43 -31.67 15.90
N PRO A 380 -22.54 -32.52 16.46
CA PRO A 380 -21.11 -32.53 16.08
C PRO A 380 -20.84 -32.95 14.63
N LYS A 381 -21.81 -33.58 13.95
CA LYS A 381 -21.70 -33.97 12.53
C LYS A 381 -21.92 -32.81 11.56
N ASP A 382 -22.53 -31.72 12.03
CA ASP A 382 -22.90 -30.57 11.21
C ASP A 382 -21.79 -29.50 11.20
N PHE A 383 -20.73 -29.69 11.99
CA PHE A 383 -19.60 -28.76 12.13
C PHE A 383 -18.26 -29.41 11.76
N PRO A 384 -17.23 -28.62 11.41
CA PRO A 384 -15.87 -29.11 11.22
C PRO A 384 -15.37 -29.90 12.45
N LYS A 385 -14.76 -31.07 12.21
CA LYS A 385 -14.34 -31.99 13.27
C LYS A 385 -13.27 -31.44 14.19
N ASP A 386 -12.43 -30.55 13.66
CA ASP A 386 -11.25 -30.02 14.34
C ASP A 386 -11.48 -28.58 14.83
N MET A 387 -12.74 -28.18 15.05
CA MET A 387 -13.08 -26.86 15.57
C MET A 387 -12.65 -26.74 17.05
N PRO A 388 -11.74 -25.82 17.39
CA PRO A 388 -11.31 -25.62 18.77
C PRO A 388 -12.40 -24.92 19.58
N LEU A 389 -12.98 -25.62 20.56
CA LEU A 389 -14.11 -25.12 21.37
C LEU A 389 -13.67 -24.24 22.53
#